data_AF-A0A357JCJ2-F1
#
_entry.id   AF-A0A357JCJ2-F1
#
_cell.length_a   1.000
_cell.length_b   1.000
_cell.length_c   1.000
_cell.angle_alpha   90.00
_cell.angle_beta   90.00
_cell.angle_gamma   90.00
#
_symmetry.space_group_name_H-M   'P 1'
#
loop_
_entity.id
_entity.type
_entity.pdbx_description
1 polymer ?
#
loop_
_entity_poly.entity_id
_entity_poly.type
_entity_poly.pdbx_seq_one_letter_code
_entity_poly.pdbx_strand_id
1 'polypeptide(L)'
;MINDFLNDTLNKMKDSLRGDSFRKAIKKGYIPLSTIYDEVELKNSLDEFIFCLEKILTIVNKPHFQTSTQEVLKLSVAASNITSNQFLKTMRNPSLWKENDEGVYPEKVFTSEKTETINIYENRFIILLISKIENELLYIINEYKDNHQFLMSKMTSKNLTFEANSPFTNFYFLKFPYSFDILSNKNDNDLEMKILKIQSMLAIIKQTNFYCLLS
;
A
#
# COMPACT_ATOMS: atom_id res chain seq x y z
N MET A 1 -7.02 21.07 -34.49
CA MET A 1 -7.03 19.71 -33.90
C MET A 1 -7.87 19.60 -32.62
N ILE A 2 -7.54 20.25 -31.49
CA ILE A 2 -8.39 20.17 -30.28
C ILE A 2 -9.77 20.83 -30.48
N ASN A 3 -9.80 21.98 -31.16
CA ASN A 3 -11.05 22.66 -31.51
C ASN A 3 -11.92 21.88 -32.50
N ASP A 4 -11.31 21.06 -33.36
CA ASP A 4 -12.05 20.23 -34.32
C ASP A 4 -12.65 19.01 -33.62
N PHE A 5 -11.90 18.38 -32.71
CA PHE A 5 -12.42 17.28 -31.90
C PHE A 5 -13.59 17.73 -31.01
N LEU A 6 -13.46 18.89 -30.36
CA LEU A 6 -14.52 19.47 -29.53
C LEU A 6 -15.73 19.90 -30.35
N ASN A 7 -15.54 20.55 -31.51
CA ASN A 7 -16.66 20.94 -32.36
C ASN A 7 -17.37 19.74 -32.97
N ASP A 8 -16.63 18.70 -33.36
CA ASP A 8 -17.20 17.50 -33.97
C ASP A 8 -17.93 16.63 -32.93
N THR A 9 -17.41 16.54 -31.70
CA THR A 9 -18.11 15.89 -30.58
C THR A 9 -19.31 16.69 -30.08
N LEU A 10 -19.20 18.03 -29.98
CA LEU A 10 -20.31 18.88 -29.56
C LEU A 10 -21.42 18.95 -30.62
N ASN A 11 -21.09 18.96 -31.91
CA ASN A 11 -22.09 18.91 -32.97
C ASN A 11 -22.78 17.53 -33.03
N LYS A 12 -22.04 16.43 -32.86
CA LYS A 12 -22.62 15.09 -32.72
C LYS A 12 -23.50 14.97 -31.48
N MET A 13 -23.12 15.60 -30.35
CA MET A 13 -23.97 15.68 -29.16
C MET A 13 -25.23 16.50 -29.43
N LYS A 14 -25.12 17.65 -30.11
CA LYS A 14 -26.23 18.52 -30.47
C LYS A 14 -27.26 17.82 -31.37
N ASP A 15 -26.79 17.08 -32.35
CA ASP A 15 -27.65 16.28 -33.23
C ASP A 15 -28.27 15.09 -32.48
N SER A 16 -27.54 14.51 -31.52
CA SER A 16 -28.07 13.46 -30.64
C SER A 16 -29.10 13.99 -29.64
N LEU A 17 -29.08 15.26 -29.23
CA LEU A 17 -30.00 15.80 -28.22
C LEU A 17 -31.45 15.98 -28.72
N ARG A 18 -31.73 15.68 -30.00
CA ARG A 18 -33.11 15.52 -30.50
C ARG A 18 -33.69 14.23 -29.93
N GLY A 19 -34.35 14.32 -28.77
CA GLY A 19 -35.18 13.34 -28.04
C GLY A 19 -34.95 11.84 -28.30
N ASP A 20 -35.30 11.34 -29.49
CA ASP A 20 -35.17 9.93 -29.88
C ASP A 20 -33.74 9.50 -30.27
N SER A 21 -32.94 10.42 -30.80
CA SER A 21 -31.56 10.14 -31.21
C SER A 21 -30.62 10.03 -30.01
N PHE A 22 -30.88 10.76 -28.93
CA PHE A 22 -30.08 10.74 -27.69
C PHE A 22 -30.21 9.38 -27.02
N ARG A 23 -31.47 8.93 -26.88
CA ARG A 23 -31.79 7.64 -26.29
C ARG A 23 -31.19 6.49 -27.08
N LYS A 24 -31.23 6.57 -28.42
CA LYS A 24 -30.59 5.59 -29.30
C LYS A 24 -29.06 5.66 -29.24
N ALA A 25 -28.48 6.85 -29.10
CA ALA A 25 -27.04 7.05 -29.00
C ALA A 25 -26.47 6.50 -27.69
N ILE A 26 -27.19 6.71 -26.58
CA ILE A 26 -26.89 6.09 -25.29
C ILE A 26 -27.01 4.57 -25.36
N LYS A 27 -28.13 4.03 -25.89
CA LYS A 27 -28.31 2.56 -26.02
C LYS A 27 -27.24 1.88 -26.87
N LYS A 28 -26.71 2.59 -27.87
CA LYS A 28 -25.67 2.09 -28.78
C LYS A 28 -24.24 2.36 -28.28
N GLY A 29 -24.07 3.02 -27.13
CA GLY A 29 -22.76 3.27 -26.51
C GLY A 29 -21.92 4.37 -27.16
N TYR A 30 -22.52 5.26 -27.97
CA TYR A 30 -21.78 6.35 -28.62
C TYR A 30 -21.43 7.51 -27.68
N ILE A 31 -22.10 7.58 -26.52
CA ILE A 31 -21.78 8.52 -25.46
C ILE A 31 -21.02 7.70 -24.40
N PRO A 32 -19.72 7.94 -24.20
CA PRO A 32 -18.99 7.31 -23.12
C PRO A 32 -19.54 7.89 -21.81
N LEU A 33 -20.45 7.15 -21.18
CA LEU A 33 -20.71 7.33 -19.76
C LEU A 33 -19.38 7.01 -19.07
N SER A 34 -18.94 7.89 -18.16
CA SER A 34 -17.73 7.65 -17.34
C SER A 34 -17.72 6.21 -16.89
N THR A 35 -16.57 5.53 -16.99
CA THR A 35 -16.39 4.15 -16.54
C THR A 35 -17.13 3.97 -15.23
N ILE A 36 -18.09 3.05 -15.23
CA ILE A 36 -18.90 2.72 -14.07
C ILE A 36 -17.90 2.50 -12.94
N TYR A 37 -17.98 3.30 -11.88
CA TYR A 37 -17.26 3.05 -10.64
C TYR A 37 -17.62 1.61 -10.23
N ASP A 38 -16.74 0.66 -10.50
CA ASP A 38 -17.03 -0.74 -10.27
C ASP A 38 -16.73 -1.05 -8.81
N GLU A 39 -17.77 -0.91 -7.99
CA GLU A 39 -17.74 -1.21 -6.57
C GLU A 39 -17.24 -2.64 -6.30
N VAL A 40 -17.40 -3.57 -7.25
CA VAL A 40 -16.89 -4.94 -7.15
C VAL A 40 -15.36 -4.97 -7.31
N GLU A 41 -14.81 -4.24 -8.27
CA GLU A 41 -13.36 -4.14 -8.49
C GLU A 41 -12.67 -3.52 -7.28
N LEU A 42 -13.25 -2.43 -6.73
CA LEU A 42 -12.75 -1.79 -5.51
C LEU A 42 -12.74 -2.75 -4.31
N LYS A 43 -13.82 -3.51 -4.11
CA LYS A 43 -13.90 -4.49 -3.02
C LYS A 43 -12.81 -5.54 -3.13
N ASN A 44 -12.58 -6.06 -4.34
CA ASN A 44 -11.54 -7.03 -4.59
C ASN A 44 -10.14 -6.46 -4.29
N SER A 45 -9.85 -5.23 -4.75
CA SER A 45 -8.57 -4.57 -4.44
C SER A 45 -8.35 -4.34 -2.95
N LEU A 46 -9.38 -3.97 -2.20
CA LEU A 46 -9.29 -3.81 -0.73
C LEU A 46 -9.04 -5.16 -0.04
N ASP A 47 -9.66 -6.24 -0.50
CA ASP A 47 -9.40 -7.58 0.03
C ASP A 47 -7.97 -8.05 -0.24
N GLU A 48 -7.42 -7.74 -1.42
CA GLU A 48 -6.02 -7.98 -1.75
C GLU A 48 -5.06 -7.17 -0.87
N PHE A 49 -5.39 -5.91 -0.55
CA PHE A 49 -4.60 -5.11 0.39
C PHE A 49 -4.60 -5.69 1.79
N ILE A 50 -5.76 -6.14 2.29
CA ILE A 50 -5.85 -6.81 3.59
C ILE A 50 -4.96 -8.05 3.61
N PHE A 51 -5.07 -8.91 2.58
CA PHE A 51 -4.25 -10.11 2.46
C PHE A 51 -2.75 -9.79 2.44
N CYS A 52 -2.33 -8.79 1.66
CA CYS A 52 -0.94 -8.33 1.59
C CYS A 52 -0.45 -7.84 2.96
N LEU A 53 -1.24 -7.02 3.66
CA LEU A 53 -0.89 -6.48 4.97
C LEU A 53 -0.79 -7.56 6.04
N GLU A 54 -1.63 -8.60 5.98
CA GLU A 54 -1.51 -9.76 6.87
C GLU A 54 -0.17 -10.48 6.66
N LYS A 55 0.29 -10.64 5.42
CA LYS A 55 1.63 -11.19 5.13
C LYS A 55 2.74 -10.27 5.62
N ILE A 56 2.62 -8.96 5.40
CA ILE A 56 3.60 -7.98 5.88
C ILE A 56 3.72 -8.05 7.41
N LEU A 57 2.59 -8.11 8.14
CA LEU A 57 2.59 -8.27 9.60
C LEU A 57 3.37 -9.51 10.05
N THR A 58 3.23 -10.64 9.35
CA THR A 58 4.02 -11.85 9.69
C THR A 58 5.52 -11.64 9.51
N ILE A 59 5.93 -10.89 8.49
CA ILE A 59 7.35 -10.58 8.24
C ILE A 59 7.88 -9.59 9.27
N VAL A 60 7.10 -8.55 9.57
CA VAL A 60 7.44 -7.53 10.58
C VAL A 60 7.65 -8.14 11.97
N ASN A 61 6.87 -9.17 12.31
CA ASN A 61 7.02 -9.90 13.58
C ASN A 61 8.27 -10.79 13.64
N LYS A 62 8.81 -11.21 12.49
CA LYS A 62 10.02 -12.04 12.38
C LYS A 62 10.87 -11.55 11.21
N PRO A 63 11.52 -10.38 11.35
CA PRO A 63 12.22 -9.76 10.24
C PRO A 63 13.45 -10.57 9.86
N HIS A 64 13.84 -10.51 8.59
CA HIS A 64 15.03 -11.20 8.12
C HIS A 64 16.27 -10.44 8.56
N PHE A 65 17.23 -11.13 9.16
CA PHE A 65 18.52 -10.58 9.55
C PHE A 65 19.60 -11.20 8.68
N GLN A 66 20.44 -10.36 8.07
CA GLN A 66 21.64 -10.82 7.43
C GLN A 66 22.75 -10.90 8.46
N THR A 67 23.22 -12.11 8.74
CA THR A 67 24.38 -12.34 9.59
C THR A 67 25.65 -12.22 8.74
N SER A 68 26.55 -11.33 9.16
CA SER A 68 27.91 -11.24 8.61
C SER A 68 28.92 -11.59 9.69
N THR A 69 29.97 -12.31 9.31
CA THR A 69 31.11 -12.61 10.18
C THR A 69 32.25 -11.68 9.81
N GLN A 70 32.66 -10.82 10.73
CA GLN A 70 33.80 -9.94 10.55
C GLN A 70 34.93 -10.32 11.50
N GLU A 71 36.16 -10.23 11.02
CA GLU A 71 37.35 -10.45 11.84
C GLU A 71 37.67 -9.14 12.58
N VAL A 72 37.67 -9.20 13.91
CA VAL A 72 37.87 -8.05 14.80
C VAL A 72 38.97 -8.34 15.80
N LEU A 73 39.58 -7.28 16.33
CA LEU A 73 40.52 -7.36 17.45
C LEU A 73 39.77 -7.14 18.76
N LYS A 74 39.75 -8.16 19.62
CA LYS A 74 39.20 -8.07 20.97
C LYS A 74 40.27 -8.35 22.01
N LEU A 75 40.01 -7.92 23.25
CA LEU A 75 40.84 -8.33 24.38
C LEU A 75 40.80 -9.86 24.49
N SER A 76 41.94 -10.48 24.82
CA SER A 76 42.07 -11.93 24.93
C SER A 76 41.05 -12.55 25.87
N VAL A 77 40.73 -11.86 26.97
CA VAL A 77 39.73 -12.29 27.97
C VAL A 77 38.29 -12.32 27.41
N ALA A 78 37.99 -11.49 26.41
CA ALA A 78 36.64 -11.34 25.84
C ALA A 78 36.44 -12.16 24.54
N ALA A 79 37.47 -12.87 24.08
CA ALA A 79 37.39 -13.68 22.87
C ALA A 79 36.88 -15.08 23.19
N SER A 80 35.78 -15.50 22.56
CA SER A 80 35.14 -16.79 22.83
C SER A 80 35.60 -17.90 21.89
N ASN A 81 35.92 -17.59 20.63
CA ASN A 81 36.37 -18.56 19.63
C ASN A 81 37.44 -17.95 18.71
N ILE A 82 38.58 -18.62 18.61
CA ILE A 82 39.72 -18.22 17.76
C ILE A 82 40.07 -19.38 16.85
N THR A 83 40.07 -19.13 15.54
CA THR A 83 40.51 -20.12 14.55
C THR A 83 42.04 -20.19 14.46
N SER A 84 42.59 -21.29 13.95
CA SER A 84 44.05 -21.45 13.81
C SER A 84 44.70 -20.33 12.97
N ASN A 85 44.01 -19.84 11.94
CA ASN A 85 44.49 -18.72 11.13
C ASN A 85 44.52 -17.40 11.91
N GLN A 86 43.50 -17.13 12.72
CA GLN A 86 43.44 -15.94 13.59
C GLN A 86 44.50 -15.99 14.69
N PHE A 87 44.76 -17.18 15.24
CA PHE A 87 45.84 -17.39 16.20
C PHE A 87 47.20 -17.08 15.57
N LEU A 88 47.48 -17.60 14.37
CA LEU A 88 48.71 -17.32 13.64
C LEU A 88 48.86 -15.84 13.28
N LYS A 89 47.78 -15.16 12.87
CA LYS A 89 47.80 -13.70 12.63
C LYS A 89 48.10 -12.92 13.91
N THR A 90 47.56 -13.36 15.05
CA THR A 90 47.80 -12.73 16.35
C THR A 90 49.27 -12.90 16.77
N MET A 91 49.83 -14.10 16.62
CA MET A 91 51.25 -14.35 16.91
C MET A 91 52.20 -13.54 16.02
N ARG A 92 51.84 -13.32 14.76
CA ARG A 92 52.68 -12.56 13.82
C ARG A 92 52.68 -11.05 14.07
N ASN A 93 51.80 -10.53 14.93
CA ASN A 93 51.70 -9.10 15.20
C ASN A 93 52.13 -8.76 16.64
N PRO A 94 53.39 -8.32 16.86
CA PRO A 94 53.93 -8.09 18.20
C PRO A 94 53.20 -7.01 19.00
N SER A 95 52.55 -6.05 18.33
CA SER A 95 51.84 -4.94 19.00
C SER A 95 50.60 -5.38 19.77
N LEU A 96 50.18 -6.63 19.62
CA LEU A 96 49.03 -7.21 20.32
C LEU A 96 49.42 -7.91 21.62
N TRP A 97 50.72 -8.00 21.90
CA TRP A 97 51.28 -8.70 23.06
C TRP A 97 51.76 -7.68 24.09
N LYS A 98 51.54 -8.00 25.35
CA LYS A 98 52.07 -7.28 26.50
C LYS A 98 52.97 -8.20 27.30
N GLU A 99 53.92 -7.57 27.98
CA GLU A 99 54.85 -8.25 28.85
C GLU A 99 54.61 -7.76 30.28
N ASN A 100 54.45 -8.71 31.20
CA ASN A 100 54.46 -8.48 32.63
C ASN A 100 55.57 -9.33 33.26
N ASP A 101 55.76 -9.20 34.57
CA ASP A 101 56.78 -9.95 35.34
C ASP A 101 56.64 -11.49 35.21
N GLU A 102 55.47 -11.99 34.81
CA GLU A 102 55.17 -13.42 34.61
C GLU A 102 55.38 -13.90 33.15
N GLY A 103 55.75 -13.00 32.23
CA GLY A 103 56.06 -13.30 30.83
C GLY A 103 55.21 -12.52 29.82
N VAL A 104 55.27 -12.97 28.56
CA VAL A 104 54.60 -12.32 27.42
C VAL A 104 53.26 -12.99 27.15
N TYR A 105 52.19 -12.20 27.10
CA TYR A 105 50.83 -12.67 26.84
C TYR A 105 50.11 -11.78 25.81
N PRO A 106 49.17 -12.34 25.02
CA PRO A 106 48.41 -11.53 24.08
C PRO A 106 47.38 -10.70 24.85
N GLU A 107 47.49 -9.37 24.78
CA GLU A 107 46.46 -8.47 25.29
C GLU A 107 45.24 -8.47 24.37
N LYS A 108 45.48 -8.47 23.05
CA LYS A 108 44.45 -8.50 22.02
C LYS A 108 44.65 -9.69 21.09
N VAL A 109 43.54 -10.24 20.61
CA VAL A 109 43.51 -11.39 19.71
C VAL A 109 42.57 -11.13 18.55
N PHE A 110 42.91 -11.64 17.37
CA PHE A 110 41.97 -11.70 16.26
C PHE A 110 40.89 -12.74 16.58
N THR A 111 39.63 -12.35 16.43
CA THR A 111 38.47 -13.24 16.60
C THR A 111 37.37 -12.88 15.60
N SER A 112 36.47 -13.82 15.33
CA SER A 112 35.32 -13.56 14.47
C SER A 112 34.15 -13.09 15.31
N GLU A 113 33.62 -11.92 14.97
CA GLU A 113 32.37 -11.42 15.54
C GLU A 113 31.25 -11.59 14.51
N LYS A 114 30.13 -12.17 14.96
CA LYS A 114 28.90 -12.23 14.19
C LYS A 114 28.14 -10.94 14.43
N THR A 115 27.98 -10.16 13.38
CA THR A 115 27.14 -8.96 13.38
C THR A 115 25.87 -9.27 12.60
N GLU A 116 24.72 -8.98 13.19
CA GLU A 116 23.42 -9.10 12.54
C GLU A 116 22.99 -7.72 12.03
N THR A 117 22.59 -7.67 10.77
CA THR A 117 22.13 -6.45 10.12
C THR A 117 20.68 -6.63 9.65
N ILE A 118 19.80 -5.76 10.14
CA ILE A 118 18.39 -5.70 9.74
C ILE A 118 18.19 -4.83 8.50
N ASN A 119 19.15 -3.95 8.20
CA ASN A 119 19.10 -2.98 7.11
C ASN A 119 19.52 -3.59 5.77
N ILE A 120 18.67 -4.51 5.29
CA ILE A 120 18.86 -5.24 4.04
C ILE A 120 17.83 -4.79 3.00
N TYR A 121 18.10 -5.13 1.74
CA TYR A 121 17.26 -4.73 0.60
C TYR A 121 15.81 -5.21 0.76
N GLU A 122 15.61 -6.46 1.18
CA GLU A 122 14.30 -7.10 1.34
C GLU A 122 13.45 -6.36 2.37
N ASN A 123 14.05 -6.01 3.51
CA ASN A 123 13.37 -5.29 4.57
C ASN A 123 13.04 -3.84 4.15
N ARG A 124 13.93 -3.18 3.40
CA ARG A 124 13.66 -1.85 2.81
C ARG A 124 12.55 -1.90 1.77
N PHE A 125 12.50 -2.96 0.96
CA PHE A 125 11.46 -3.15 -0.03
C PHE A 125 10.08 -3.25 0.62
N ILE A 126 9.97 -3.96 1.76
CA ILE A 126 8.72 -4.06 2.51
C ILE A 126 8.24 -2.69 2.99
N ILE A 127 9.14 -1.83 3.47
CA ILE A 127 8.78 -0.47 3.92
C ILE A 127 8.32 0.39 2.75
N LEU A 128 9.01 0.30 1.61
CA LEU A 128 8.58 0.97 0.40
C LEU A 128 7.19 0.50 -0.03
N LEU A 129 6.92 -0.81 0.03
CA LEU A 129 5.61 -1.38 -0.28
C LEU A 129 4.52 -0.85 0.66
N ILE A 130 4.77 -0.80 1.97
CA ILE A 130 3.85 -0.22 2.96
C ILE A 130 3.51 1.24 2.60
N SER A 131 4.53 2.04 2.25
CA SER A 131 4.32 3.45 1.86
C SER A 131 3.49 3.58 0.59
N LYS A 132 3.63 2.65 -0.37
CA LYS A 132 2.82 2.64 -1.59
C LYS A 132 1.37 2.27 -1.31
N ILE A 133 1.14 1.24 -0.48
CA ILE A 133 -0.21 0.86 -0.04
C ILE A 133 -0.91 2.02 0.67
N GLU A 134 -0.21 2.76 1.53
CA GLU A 134 -0.77 3.92 2.22
C GLU A 134 -1.18 5.03 1.26
N ASN A 135 -0.34 5.33 0.26
CA ASN A 135 -0.65 6.36 -0.75
C ASN A 135 -1.87 5.97 -1.60
N GLU A 136 -1.95 4.71 -2.04
CA GLU A 136 -3.10 4.19 -2.79
C GLU A 136 -4.38 4.21 -1.93
N LEU A 137 -4.29 3.83 -0.66
CA LEU A 137 -5.43 3.91 0.27
C LEU A 137 -5.93 5.36 0.43
N LEU A 138 -5.02 6.32 0.53
CA LEU A 138 -5.36 7.74 0.66
C LEU A 138 -6.04 8.27 -0.61
N TYR A 139 -5.58 7.83 -1.79
CA TYR A 139 -6.23 8.11 -3.05
C TYR A 139 -7.67 7.55 -3.08
N ILE A 140 -7.86 6.28 -2.72
CA ILE A 140 -9.18 5.63 -2.66
C ILE A 140 -10.12 6.36 -1.69
N ILE A 141 -9.63 6.74 -0.51
CA ILE A 141 -10.44 7.45 0.49
C ILE A 141 -10.90 8.81 -0.05
N ASN A 142 -10.02 9.55 -0.72
CA ASN A 142 -10.37 10.85 -1.29
C ASN A 142 -11.38 10.70 -2.42
N GLU A 143 -11.15 9.77 -3.34
CA GLU A 143 -12.08 9.49 -4.44
C GLU A 143 -13.45 9.00 -3.93
N TYR A 144 -13.47 8.11 -2.95
CA TYR A 144 -14.70 7.62 -2.32
C TYR A 144 -15.46 8.77 -1.64
N LYS A 145 -14.78 9.61 -0.85
CA LYS A 145 -15.42 10.75 -0.17
C LYS A 145 -15.99 11.76 -1.16
N ASP A 146 -15.23 12.12 -2.18
CA ASP A 146 -15.65 13.12 -3.17
C ASP A 146 -16.84 12.61 -3.98
N ASN A 147 -16.79 11.36 -4.45
CA ASN A 147 -17.89 10.75 -5.20
C ASN A 147 -19.13 10.53 -4.32
N HIS A 148 -18.98 10.02 -3.10
CA HIS A 148 -20.09 9.76 -2.20
C HIS A 148 -20.77 11.07 -1.75
N GLN A 149 -20.01 12.10 -1.35
CA GLN A 149 -20.57 13.40 -0.98
C GLN A 149 -21.23 14.11 -2.16
N PHE A 150 -20.63 14.05 -3.35
CA PHE A 150 -21.21 14.59 -4.57
C PHE A 150 -22.54 13.90 -4.91
N LEU A 151 -22.58 12.57 -4.87
CA LEU A 151 -23.80 11.81 -5.11
C LEU A 151 -24.87 12.10 -4.05
N MET A 152 -24.52 12.13 -2.76
CA MET A 152 -25.45 12.48 -1.68
C MET A 152 -26.02 13.89 -1.82
N SER A 153 -25.18 14.87 -2.16
CA SER A 153 -25.65 16.25 -2.39
C SER A 153 -26.61 16.37 -3.58
N LYS A 154 -26.39 15.58 -4.64
CA LYS A 154 -27.29 15.55 -5.81
C LYS A 154 -28.57 14.77 -5.56
N MET A 155 -28.52 13.67 -4.82
CA MET A 155 -29.70 12.85 -4.47
C MET A 155 -30.63 13.55 -3.49
N THR A 156 -30.09 14.34 -2.55
CA THR A 156 -30.88 15.15 -1.62
C THR A 156 -31.46 16.42 -2.26
N SER A 157 -30.99 16.80 -3.46
CA SER A 157 -31.59 17.88 -4.22
C SER A 157 -32.95 17.43 -4.78
N LYS A 158 -34.01 18.19 -4.49
CA LYS A 158 -35.41 17.90 -4.88
C LYS A 158 -35.66 17.74 -6.40
N ASN A 159 -34.66 17.97 -7.24
CA ASN A 159 -34.81 18.12 -8.69
C ASN A 159 -34.43 16.86 -9.50
N LEU A 160 -33.91 15.80 -8.86
CA LEU A 160 -33.39 14.59 -9.53
C LEU A 160 -33.99 13.29 -8.98
N THR A 161 -35.26 13.28 -8.54
CA THR A 161 -35.92 12.03 -8.18
C THR A 161 -36.34 11.27 -9.44
N PHE A 162 -36.20 9.94 -9.44
CA PHE A 162 -36.75 9.04 -10.48
C PHE A 162 -38.22 8.68 -10.19
N GLU A 163 -38.96 9.59 -9.57
CA GLU A 163 -40.39 9.41 -9.33
C GLU A 163 -41.15 9.28 -10.66
N ALA A 164 -42.34 8.66 -10.62
CA ALA A 164 -43.13 8.36 -11.82
C ALA A 164 -43.43 9.58 -12.72
N ASN A 165 -43.33 10.80 -12.17
CA ASN A 165 -43.56 12.06 -12.87
C ASN A 165 -42.26 12.75 -13.35
N SER A 166 -41.11 12.09 -13.21
CA SER A 166 -39.80 12.62 -13.58
C SER A 166 -39.51 12.46 -15.07
N PRO A 167 -38.84 13.43 -15.72
CA PRO A 167 -38.39 13.29 -17.12
C PRO A 167 -37.38 12.14 -17.32
N PHE A 168 -36.82 11.60 -16.23
CA PHE A 168 -35.83 10.52 -16.26
C PHE A 168 -36.42 9.10 -16.27
N THR A 169 -37.73 8.95 -16.10
CA THR A 169 -38.44 7.64 -16.20
C THR A 169 -38.16 6.93 -17.53
N ASN A 170 -38.01 7.69 -18.61
CA ASN A 170 -37.71 7.18 -19.95
C ASN A 170 -36.32 6.52 -20.10
N PHE A 171 -35.43 6.74 -19.14
CA PHE A 171 -34.07 6.20 -19.07
C PHE A 171 -33.93 5.00 -18.13
N TYR A 172 -35.03 4.38 -17.68
CA TYR A 172 -35.00 3.17 -16.83
C TYR A 172 -34.15 2.02 -17.40
N PHE A 173 -34.03 1.93 -18.73
CA PHE A 173 -33.20 0.93 -19.42
C PHE A 173 -31.69 1.07 -19.14
N LEU A 174 -31.25 2.24 -18.69
CA LEU A 174 -29.86 2.44 -18.23
C LEU A 174 -29.57 1.65 -16.96
N LYS A 175 -30.57 1.00 -16.33
CA LYS A 175 -30.50 0.22 -15.09
C LYS A 175 -29.45 0.83 -14.17
N PHE A 176 -29.88 1.79 -13.35
CA PHE A 176 -29.01 2.35 -12.31
C PHE A 176 -28.30 1.18 -11.59
N PRO A 177 -26.97 1.26 -11.34
CA PRO A 177 -26.22 0.17 -10.71
C PRO A 177 -26.74 -0.18 -9.31
N TYR A 178 -27.58 0.69 -8.73
CA TYR A 178 -28.30 0.47 -7.49
C TYR A 178 -29.78 0.27 -7.79
N SER A 179 -30.36 -0.86 -7.36
CA SER A 179 -31.80 -0.90 -7.17
C SER A 179 -32.13 0.12 -6.08
N PHE A 180 -33.05 1.05 -6.34
CA PHE A 180 -33.65 1.91 -5.30
C PHE A 180 -34.57 1.11 -4.36
N ASP A 181 -34.30 -0.17 -4.19
CA ASP A 181 -34.69 -0.81 -2.96
C ASP A 181 -33.85 -0.08 -1.91
N ILE A 182 -34.49 0.52 -0.91
CA ILE A 182 -33.82 0.95 0.32
C ILE A 182 -33.38 -0.33 1.05
N LEU A 183 -32.49 -1.09 0.42
CA LEU A 183 -31.75 -2.18 1.00
C LEU A 183 -30.76 -1.47 1.90
N SER A 184 -31.16 -1.36 3.16
CA SER A 184 -30.39 -1.00 4.36
C SER A 184 -28.91 -0.66 4.13
N ASN A 185 -28.41 0.39 4.79
CA ASN A 185 -27.02 0.82 5.04
C ASN A 185 -25.91 -0.26 5.25
N LYS A 186 -26.21 -1.56 5.15
CA LYS A 186 -25.31 -2.69 5.36
C LYS A 186 -24.13 -2.76 4.37
N ASN A 187 -24.30 -2.34 3.12
CA ASN A 187 -23.21 -2.47 2.11
C ASN A 187 -22.18 -1.34 2.18
N ASP A 188 -22.60 -0.10 2.45
CA ASP A 188 -21.66 1.02 2.70
C ASP A 188 -20.83 0.78 3.96
N ASN A 189 -21.45 0.20 5.01
CA ASN A 189 -20.73 -0.20 6.22
C ASN A 189 -19.59 -1.19 5.94
N ASP A 190 -19.71 -2.10 4.97
CA ASP A 190 -18.68 -3.12 4.73
C ASP A 190 -17.40 -2.51 4.13
N LEU A 191 -17.54 -1.60 3.17
CA LEU A 191 -16.40 -0.88 2.57
C LEU A 191 -15.69 0.01 3.59
N GLU A 192 -16.44 0.79 4.36
CA GLU A 192 -15.88 1.62 5.43
C GLU A 192 -15.16 0.77 6.48
N MET A 193 -15.74 -0.38 6.86
CA MET A 193 -15.11 -1.31 7.79
C MET A 193 -13.79 -1.89 7.24
N LYS A 194 -13.72 -2.23 5.94
CA LYS A 194 -12.48 -2.70 5.31
C LYS A 194 -11.40 -1.61 5.28
N ILE A 195 -11.78 -0.36 4.95
CA ILE A 195 -10.86 0.79 4.97
C ILE A 195 -10.32 1.02 6.39
N LEU A 196 -11.20 1.02 7.41
CA LEU A 196 -10.79 1.15 8.81
C LEU A 196 -9.87 0.01 9.26
N LYS A 197 -10.17 -1.24 8.85
CA LYS A 197 -9.30 -2.39 9.12
C LYS A 197 -7.90 -2.16 8.53
N ILE A 198 -7.79 -1.75 7.26
CA ILE A 198 -6.51 -1.47 6.62
C ILE A 198 -5.75 -0.34 7.34
N GLN A 199 -6.42 0.76 7.69
CA GLN A 199 -5.81 1.85 8.45
C GLN A 199 -5.26 1.38 9.80
N SER A 200 -6.03 0.56 10.52
CA SER A 200 -5.60 0.00 11.81
C SER A 200 -4.35 -0.88 11.66
N MET A 201 -4.28 -1.71 10.61
CA MET A 201 -3.12 -2.57 10.35
C MET A 201 -1.88 -1.75 10.00
N LEU A 202 -2.03 -0.71 9.16
CA LEU A 202 -0.93 0.21 8.84
C LEU A 202 -0.42 0.93 10.09
N ALA A 203 -1.32 1.39 10.97
CA ALA A 203 -0.94 2.02 12.23
C ALA A 203 -0.15 1.07 13.15
N ILE A 204 -0.58 -0.20 13.25
CA ILE A 204 0.15 -1.23 14.02
C ILE A 204 1.55 -1.43 13.43
N ILE A 205 1.67 -1.59 12.11
CA ILE A 205 2.97 -1.81 11.45
C ILE A 205 3.92 -0.64 11.72
N LYS A 206 3.44 0.60 11.64
CA LYS A 206 4.26 1.80 11.90
C LYS A 206 4.78 1.91 13.33
N GLN A 207 4.09 1.32 14.30
CA GLN A 207 4.53 1.30 15.70
C GLN A 207 5.61 0.24 15.97
N THR A 208 5.86 -0.69 15.04
CA THR A 208 6.82 -1.77 15.26
C THR A 208 8.26 -1.28 15.18
N ASN A 209 9.15 -1.89 15.99
CA ASN A 209 10.58 -1.61 15.96
C ASN A 209 11.19 -1.82 14.56
N PHE A 210 10.65 -2.77 13.79
CA PHE A 210 11.07 -3.01 12.40
C PHE A 210 10.93 -1.75 11.54
N TYR A 211 9.77 -1.09 11.61
CA TYR A 211 9.51 0.11 10.84
C TYR A 211 10.38 1.27 11.35
N CYS A 212 10.42 1.50 12.67
CA CYS A 212 11.20 2.59 13.27
C CYS A 212 12.71 2.49 13.04
N LEU A 213 13.26 1.28 12.92
CA LEU A 213 14.70 1.07 12.71
C LEU A 213 15.13 1.28 11.24
N LEU A 214 14.19 1.31 10.31
CA LEU A 214 14.45 1.26 8.88
C LEU A 214 13.80 2.41 8.08
N SER A 215 12.84 3.14 8.68
CA SER A 215 12.26 4.38 8.16
C SER A 215 13.16 5.58 8.43
#